data_AF-A0A370PPF6-F1
#
_entry.id   AF-A0A370PPF6-F1
#
_cell.length_a   1.000
_cell.length_b   1.000
_cell.length_c   1.000
_cell.angle_alpha   90.00
_cell.angle_beta   90.00
_cell.angle_gamma   90.00
#
_symmetry.space_group_name_H-M   'P 1'
#
loop_
_entity.id
_entity.type
_entity.pdbx_description
1 polymer ?
#
loop_
_entity_poly.entity_id
_entity_poly.type
_entity_poly.pdbx_seq_one_letter_code
_entity_poly.pdbx_strand_id
1 'polypeptide(L)'
;MIYQTIFTHLLEKPFGFLDGKRDATDKIGDLSFSERVQYLYERYYESSPVNAMWWRMVTLSLANLKEDDTFKSPRDKTPYEFGDRSRKRQANMARDLADQLLADSLFQLLLRELAGAEEETARRERLVTIFQDSAQAFINHEVILGGQVKIHQLPELKQFDTSTGLMFSMKLHCNKQEDHPLYVPKPRGRVILVVRPGVCRYDTPIRFIPFSHQTLRLKEVEGEPTSWLVCKAEVLMETVKASSSSDEYEPDPEDKDVSF
;
A
#
# COMPACT_ATOMS: atom_id res chain seq x y z
N MET A 1 13.53 4.21 -2.11
CA MET A 1 13.05 5.34 -2.95
C MET A 1 11.95 4.90 -3.90
N ILE A 2 12.14 3.91 -4.80
CA ILE A 2 11.06 3.41 -5.68
C ILE A 2 9.79 3.02 -4.90
N TYR A 3 9.90 2.14 -3.89
CA TYR A 3 8.75 1.75 -3.06
C TYR A 3 8.09 2.93 -2.33
N GLN A 4 8.89 3.90 -1.88
CA GLN A 4 8.38 5.10 -1.24
C GLN A 4 7.55 5.93 -2.22
N THR A 5 8.07 6.16 -3.44
CA THR A 5 7.33 6.84 -4.51
C THR A 5 6.03 6.12 -4.85
N ILE A 6 6.06 4.78 -4.95
CA ILE A 6 4.85 3.96 -5.17
C ILE A 6 3.83 4.23 -4.07
N PHE A 7 4.20 4.10 -2.79
CA PHE A 7 3.24 4.26 -1.69
C PHE A 7 2.70 5.69 -1.60
N THR A 8 3.56 6.70 -1.69
CA THR A 8 3.15 8.10 -1.58
C THR A 8 2.22 8.56 -2.71
N HIS A 9 2.44 8.06 -3.94
CA HIS A 9 1.66 8.54 -5.09
C HIS A 9 0.50 7.63 -5.50
N LEU A 10 0.56 6.34 -5.18
CA LEU A 10 -0.50 5.38 -5.56
C LEU A 10 -1.38 5.00 -4.37
N LEU A 11 -0.78 4.71 -3.21
CA LEU A 11 -1.53 4.28 -2.03
C LEU A 11 -2.15 5.42 -1.24
N GLU A 12 -1.36 6.46 -0.95
CA GLU A 12 -1.81 7.61 -0.16
C GLU A 12 -2.68 8.58 -0.99
N LYS A 13 -2.53 8.55 -2.33
CA LYS A 13 -3.25 9.42 -3.27
C LYS A 13 -4.00 8.61 -4.36
N PRO A 14 -4.94 7.73 -3.98
CA PRO A 14 -5.63 6.84 -4.91
C PRO A 14 -6.41 7.57 -6.03
N PHE A 15 -6.75 8.84 -5.84
CA PHE A 15 -7.50 9.65 -6.81
C PHE A 15 -6.62 10.52 -7.71
N GLY A 16 -5.29 10.38 -7.64
CA GLY A 16 -4.32 11.26 -8.32
C GLY A 16 -4.51 11.40 -9.83
N PHE A 17 -5.10 10.39 -10.48
CA PHE A 17 -5.31 10.36 -11.94
C PHE A 17 -6.62 11.00 -12.42
N LEU A 18 -7.52 11.40 -11.52
CA LEU A 18 -8.82 11.99 -11.89
C LEU A 18 -8.64 13.37 -12.55
N ASP A 19 -9.48 13.67 -13.55
CA ASP A 19 -9.16 14.71 -14.52
C ASP A 19 -9.61 16.13 -14.22
N GLY A 20 -10.41 16.33 -13.16
CA GLY A 20 -10.82 17.64 -12.67
C GLY A 20 -11.51 18.52 -13.70
N LYS A 21 -11.94 17.95 -14.83
CA LYS A 21 -12.56 18.70 -15.92
C LYS A 21 -13.94 19.14 -15.51
N ARG A 22 -14.26 20.39 -15.83
CA ARG A 22 -15.62 20.89 -15.63
C ARG A 22 -16.61 20.29 -16.63
N ASP A 23 -16.18 20.13 -17.89
CA ASP A 23 -16.99 19.62 -18.99
C ASP A 23 -16.12 19.10 -20.16
N ALA A 24 -16.75 18.70 -21.26
CA ALA A 24 -16.07 18.13 -22.43
C ALA A 24 -15.15 19.12 -23.17
N THR A 25 -15.36 20.43 -23.02
CA THR A 25 -14.55 21.48 -23.66
C THR A 25 -13.32 21.86 -22.83
N ASP A 26 -13.34 21.54 -21.54
CA ASP A 26 -12.24 21.77 -20.64
C ASP A 26 -11.05 20.83 -20.95
N LYS A 27 -9.99 21.41 -21.51
CA LYS A 27 -8.79 20.67 -21.89
C LYS A 27 -7.86 20.44 -20.70
N ILE A 28 -7.82 21.37 -19.76
CA ILE A 28 -6.81 21.43 -18.70
C ILE A 28 -7.34 20.75 -17.43
N GLY A 29 -8.57 21.07 -17.02
CA GLY A 29 -9.14 20.66 -15.74
C GLY A 29 -8.55 21.43 -14.55
N ASP A 30 -9.12 21.21 -13.37
CA ASP A 30 -8.57 21.71 -12.10
C ASP A 30 -7.44 20.80 -11.61
N LEU A 31 -6.21 21.35 -11.55
CA LEU A 31 -5.02 20.64 -11.08
C LEU A 31 -5.11 20.21 -9.61
N SER A 32 -5.92 20.91 -8.81
CA SER A 32 -6.17 20.60 -7.39
C SER A 32 -7.31 19.60 -7.16
N PHE A 33 -7.97 19.14 -8.23
CA PHE A 33 -9.17 18.32 -8.12
C PHE A 33 -8.93 17.02 -7.36
N SER A 34 -7.86 16.30 -7.68
CA SER A 34 -7.54 15.03 -7.04
C SER A 34 -7.31 15.19 -5.53
N GLU A 35 -6.67 16.28 -5.11
CA GLU A 35 -6.45 16.61 -3.69
C GLU A 35 -7.77 16.95 -2.97
N ARG A 36 -8.68 17.66 -3.64
CA ARG A 36 -10.02 17.94 -3.08
C ARG A 36 -10.87 16.67 -2.95
N VAL A 37 -10.81 15.76 -3.92
CA VAL A 37 -11.49 14.46 -3.86
C VAL A 37 -10.90 13.61 -2.74
N GLN A 38 -9.58 13.61 -2.60
CA GLN A 38 -8.89 12.93 -1.50
C GLN A 38 -9.35 13.46 -0.14
N TYR A 39 -9.39 14.78 0.05
CA TYR A 39 -9.90 15.38 1.28
C TYR A 39 -11.37 15.03 1.53
N LEU A 40 -12.22 15.04 0.50
CA LEU A 40 -13.61 14.62 0.63
C LEU A 40 -13.73 13.16 1.09
N TYR A 41 -12.88 12.28 0.55
CA TYR A 41 -12.78 10.89 0.97
C TYR A 41 -12.39 10.74 2.43
N GLU A 42 -11.40 11.50 2.91
CA GLU A 42 -11.02 11.49 4.32
C GLU A 42 -12.20 11.87 5.23
N ARG A 43 -12.96 12.91 4.86
CA ARG A 43 -14.16 13.33 5.59
C ARG A 43 -15.29 12.29 5.57
N TYR A 44 -15.46 11.62 4.43
CA TYR A 44 -16.38 10.49 4.30
C TYR A 44 -15.96 9.33 5.19
N TYR A 45 -14.67 9.03 5.23
CA TYR A 45 -14.11 7.95 6.03
C TYR A 45 -14.27 8.23 7.53
N GLU A 46 -14.02 9.46 7.99
CA GLU A 46 -14.31 9.88 9.38
C GLU A 46 -15.79 9.66 9.78
N SER A 47 -16.70 9.80 8.81
CA SER A 47 -18.15 9.68 9.06
C SER A 47 -18.65 8.24 8.95
N SER A 48 -18.13 7.48 7.99
CA SER A 48 -18.53 6.09 7.71
C SER A 48 -17.41 5.36 6.96
N PRO A 49 -16.46 4.71 7.67
CA PRO A 49 -15.30 4.05 7.06
C PRO A 49 -15.68 3.04 5.98
N VAL A 50 -16.64 2.15 6.27
CA VAL A 50 -17.09 1.11 5.33
C VAL A 50 -17.67 1.69 4.04
N ASN A 51 -18.49 2.74 4.14
CA ASN A 51 -19.09 3.36 2.97
C ASN A 51 -18.10 4.22 2.18
N ALA A 52 -17.15 4.86 2.85
CA ALA A 52 -16.05 5.55 2.20
C ALA A 52 -15.19 4.54 1.40
N MET A 53 -14.88 3.39 1.98
CA MET A 53 -14.16 2.32 1.28
C MET A 53 -14.92 1.82 0.05
N TRP A 54 -16.22 1.58 0.17
CA TRP A 54 -17.06 1.24 -0.99
C TRP A 54 -17.01 2.31 -2.09
N TRP A 55 -17.15 3.57 -1.71
CA TRP A 55 -17.09 4.68 -2.67
C TRP A 55 -15.75 4.72 -3.41
N ARG A 56 -14.63 4.57 -2.68
CA ARG A 56 -13.29 4.47 -3.27
C ARG A 56 -13.20 3.29 -4.23
N MET A 57 -13.59 2.09 -3.80
CA MET A 57 -13.55 0.88 -4.62
C MET A 57 -14.33 1.05 -5.92
N VAL A 58 -15.59 1.49 -5.85
CA VAL A 58 -16.43 1.70 -7.04
C VAL A 58 -15.82 2.74 -7.97
N THR A 59 -15.30 3.83 -7.43
CA THR A 59 -14.64 4.89 -8.21
C THR A 59 -13.42 4.34 -8.95
N LEU A 60 -12.55 3.60 -8.25
CA LEU A 60 -11.36 2.97 -8.83
C LEU A 60 -11.74 1.91 -9.87
N SER A 61 -12.75 1.08 -9.62
CA SER A 61 -13.24 0.08 -10.58
C SER A 61 -13.71 0.74 -11.87
N LEU A 62 -14.61 1.72 -11.80
CA LEU A 62 -15.16 2.39 -12.97
C LEU A 62 -14.11 3.19 -13.73
N ALA A 63 -13.15 3.79 -13.02
CA ALA A 63 -12.04 4.49 -13.64
C ALA A 63 -11.01 3.57 -14.30
N ASN A 64 -11.10 2.26 -14.10
CA ASN A 64 -10.13 1.31 -14.67
C ASN A 64 -10.77 0.21 -15.51
N LEU A 65 -12.10 0.23 -15.67
CA LEU A 65 -12.88 -0.75 -16.41
C LEU A 65 -12.50 -0.79 -17.90
N LYS A 66 -12.14 -1.97 -18.40
CA LYS A 66 -11.73 -2.21 -19.79
C LYS A 66 -12.83 -2.90 -20.58
N GLU A 67 -12.81 -2.70 -21.89
CA GLU A 67 -13.79 -3.32 -22.79
C GLU A 67 -13.62 -4.84 -22.90
N ASP A 68 -12.49 -5.40 -22.50
CA ASP A 68 -12.21 -6.83 -22.46
C ASP A 68 -12.40 -7.46 -21.06
N ASP A 69 -12.72 -6.67 -20.03
CA ASP A 69 -12.88 -7.20 -18.66
C ASP A 69 -14.06 -8.20 -18.56
N THR A 70 -13.91 -9.21 -17.70
CA THR A 70 -14.90 -10.29 -17.53
C THR A 70 -16.10 -9.87 -16.69
N PHE A 71 -15.93 -8.91 -15.78
CA PHE A 71 -16.97 -8.45 -14.85
C PHE A 71 -17.66 -7.19 -15.38
N LYS A 72 -18.54 -7.36 -16.38
CA LYS A 72 -19.35 -6.28 -16.95
C LYS A 72 -20.81 -6.41 -16.55
N SER A 73 -21.45 -5.28 -16.28
CA SER A 73 -22.90 -5.24 -16.13
C SER A 73 -23.55 -5.06 -17.51
N PRO A 74 -24.62 -5.81 -17.83
CA PRO A 74 -25.42 -5.55 -19.03
C PRO A 74 -26.02 -4.14 -19.09
N ARG A 75 -26.01 -3.41 -17.97
CA ARG A 75 -26.51 -2.04 -17.86
C ARG A 75 -25.42 -0.98 -18.00
N ASP A 76 -24.18 -1.40 -18.19
CA ASP A 76 -23.08 -0.45 -18.36
C ASP A 76 -23.21 0.31 -19.68
N LYS A 77 -22.77 1.58 -19.66
CA LYS A 77 -22.65 2.39 -20.86
C LYS A 77 -21.30 2.12 -21.51
N THR A 78 -21.31 1.54 -22.69
CA THR A 78 -20.13 1.32 -23.53
C THR A 78 -20.07 2.34 -24.68
N PRO A 79 -18.86 2.72 -25.17
CA PRO A 79 -17.54 2.33 -24.65
C PRO A 79 -17.22 2.97 -23.29
N TYR A 80 -16.30 2.37 -22.53
CA TYR A 80 -15.91 2.81 -21.19
C TYR A 80 -14.99 4.05 -21.22
N GLU A 81 -15.50 5.18 -21.72
CA GLU A 81 -14.70 6.40 -21.94
C GLU A 81 -14.00 6.90 -20.67
N PHE A 82 -14.67 6.82 -19.52
CA PHE A 82 -14.09 7.23 -18.24
C PHE A 82 -12.89 6.35 -17.86
N GLY A 83 -12.99 5.04 -18.08
CA GLY A 83 -11.91 4.08 -17.87
C GLY A 83 -10.72 4.33 -18.79
N ASP A 84 -10.97 4.54 -20.09
CA ASP A 84 -9.91 4.80 -21.07
C ASP A 84 -9.13 6.08 -20.77
N ARG A 85 -9.83 7.17 -20.43
CA ARG A 85 -9.19 8.45 -20.11
C ARG A 85 -8.38 8.35 -18.83
N SER A 86 -8.91 7.71 -17.81
CA SER A 86 -8.24 7.52 -16.52
C SER A 86 -6.99 6.66 -16.65
N ARG A 87 -7.03 5.54 -17.38
CA ARG A 87 -5.84 4.72 -17.67
C ARG A 87 -4.76 5.47 -18.44
N LYS A 88 -5.13 6.28 -19.44
CA LYS A 88 -4.17 7.13 -20.16
C LYS A 88 -3.49 8.11 -19.22
N ARG A 89 -4.23 8.71 -18.28
CA ARG A 89 -3.66 9.60 -17.26
C ARG A 89 -2.73 8.89 -16.31
N GLN A 90 -3.10 7.72 -15.80
CA GLN A 90 -2.21 6.91 -14.96
C GLN A 90 -0.91 6.55 -15.69
N ALA A 91 -0.99 6.19 -16.98
CA ALA A 91 0.19 5.90 -17.77
C ALA A 91 1.11 7.12 -17.95
N ASN A 92 0.54 8.33 -18.03
CA ASN A 92 1.32 9.58 -18.04
C ASN A 92 1.93 9.88 -16.67
N MET A 93 1.16 9.76 -15.59
CA MET A 93 1.68 9.92 -14.23
C MET A 93 2.85 8.96 -13.95
N ALA A 94 2.78 7.71 -14.40
CA ALA A 94 3.88 6.76 -14.25
C ALA A 94 5.17 7.22 -14.97
N ARG A 95 5.05 7.89 -16.12
CA ARG A 95 6.18 8.52 -16.82
C ARG A 95 6.73 9.70 -16.03
N ASP A 96 5.85 10.58 -15.56
CA ASP A 96 6.24 11.75 -14.78
C ASP A 96 6.95 11.35 -13.48
N LEU A 97 6.47 10.31 -12.80
CA LEU A 97 7.11 9.76 -11.59
C LEU A 97 8.47 9.13 -11.89
N ALA A 98 8.62 8.44 -13.03
CA ALA A 98 9.92 7.92 -13.46
C ALA A 98 10.92 9.05 -13.69
N ASP A 99 10.50 10.11 -14.39
CA ASP A 99 11.34 11.26 -14.69
C ASP A 99 11.74 12.02 -13.42
N GLN A 100 10.77 12.27 -12.53
CA GLN A 100 11.03 12.91 -11.23
C GLN A 100 12.00 12.10 -10.37
N LEU A 101 11.82 10.78 -10.29
CA LEU A 101 12.69 9.94 -9.47
C LEU A 101 14.10 9.84 -10.06
N LEU A 102 14.25 9.77 -11.38
CA LEU A 102 15.57 9.77 -12.03
C LEU A 102 16.29 11.12 -11.90
N ALA A 103 15.54 12.21 -11.79
CA ALA A 103 16.09 13.55 -11.52
C ALA A 103 16.44 13.78 -10.04
N ASP A 104 15.99 12.92 -9.13
CA ASP A 104 16.25 13.06 -7.70
C ASP A 104 17.73 12.82 -7.37
N SER A 105 18.36 13.82 -6.77
CA SER A 105 19.79 13.80 -6.45
C SER A 105 20.22 12.66 -5.51
N LEU A 106 19.37 12.25 -4.56
CA LEU A 106 19.67 11.15 -3.65
C LEU A 106 19.49 9.81 -4.36
N PHE A 107 18.47 9.69 -5.22
CA PHE A 107 18.28 8.48 -6.01
C PHE A 107 19.44 8.27 -6.97
N GLN A 108 19.95 9.34 -7.59
CA GLN A 108 21.11 9.29 -8.48
C GLN A 108 22.36 8.71 -7.80
N LEU A 109 22.57 8.94 -6.50
CA LEU A 109 23.68 8.34 -5.75
C LEU A 109 23.61 6.80 -5.68
N LEU A 110 22.42 6.22 -5.86
CA LEU A 110 22.19 4.78 -5.85
C LEU A 110 22.25 4.16 -7.25
N LEU A 111 22.34 4.98 -8.30
CA LEU A 111 22.35 4.51 -9.68
C LEU A 111 23.77 4.28 -10.16
N ARG A 112 23.99 3.16 -10.86
CA ARG A 112 25.24 2.93 -11.59
C ARG A 112 25.39 3.96 -12.71
N GLU A 113 26.62 4.32 -13.04
CA GLU A 113 26.91 5.05 -14.27
C GLU A 113 26.57 4.20 -15.49
N LEU A 114 26.14 4.84 -16.57
CA LEU A 114 25.74 4.19 -17.82
C LEU A 114 26.66 4.60 -18.96
N ALA A 115 26.85 3.71 -19.91
CA ALA A 115 27.80 3.89 -21.01
C ALA A 115 27.29 4.83 -22.12
N GLY A 116 25.97 5.10 -22.17
CA GLY A 116 25.40 6.02 -23.16
C GLY A 116 23.87 6.11 -23.16
N ALA A 117 23.35 6.93 -24.07
CA ALA A 117 21.94 7.32 -24.13
C ALA A 117 20.94 6.16 -24.33
N GLU A 118 21.36 5.07 -24.98
CA GLU A 118 20.52 3.88 -25.15
C GLU A 118 20.24 3.20 -23.81
N GLU A 119 21.26 3.07 -22.96
CA GLU A 119 21.09 2.49 -21.62
C GLU A 119 20.26 3.40 -20.71
N GLU A 120 20.41 4.72 -20.86
CA GLU A 120 19.61 5.72 -20.13
C GLU A 120 18.13 5.62 -20.49
N THR A 121 17.84 5.53 -21.79
CA THR A 121 16.48 5.31 -22.30
C THR A 121 15.92 3.99 -21.78
N ALA A 122 16.69 2.90 -21.84
CA ALA A 122 16.26 1.60 -21.33
C ALA A 122 16.05 1.59 -19.80
N ARG A 123 16.84 2.35 -19.03
CA ARG A 123 16.62 2.55 -17.59
C ARG A 123 15.30 3.27 -17.35
N ARG A 124 15.06 4.37 -18.06
CA ARG A 124 13.83 5.16 -17.95
C ARG A 124 12.61 4.29 -18.25
N GLU A 125 12.59 3.62 -19.39
CA GLU A 125 11.46 2.77 -19.79
C GLU A 125 11.20 1.64 -18.78
N ARG A 126 12.24 1.01 -18.23
CA ARG A 126 12.08 0.02 -17.14
C ARG A 126 11.42 0.63 -15.91
N LEU A 127 11.81 1.84 -15.52
CA LEU A 127 11.21 2.50 -14.36
C LEU A 127 9.75 2.91 -14.63
N VAL A 128 9.43 3.36 -15.84
CA VAL A 128 8.05 3.61 -16.27
C VAL A 128 7.21 2.34 -16.17
N THR A 129 7.70 1.21 -16.68
CA THR A 129 7.01 -0.09 -16.59
C THR A 129 6.78 -0.49 -15.12
N ILE A 130 7.79 -0.34 -14.26
CA ILE A 130 7.64 -0.61 -12.82
C ILE A 130 6.48 0.21 -12.22
N PHE A 131 6.38 1.50 -12.53
CA PHE A 131 5.30 2.33 -12.01
C PHE A 131 3.94 1.99 -12.61
N GLN A 132 3.87 1.64 -13.90
CA GLN A 132 2.62 1.20 -14.54
C GLN A 132 2.11 -0.12 -13.96
N ASP A 133 2.99 -1.11 -13.82
CA ASP A 133 2.67 -2.41 -13.23
C ASP A 133 2.26 -2.26 -11.77
N SER A 134 2.96 -1.39 -11.02
CA SER A 134 2.61 -1.07 -9.63
C SER A 134 1.23 -0.42 -9.51
N ALA A 135 0.91 0.55 -10.39
CA ALA A 135 -0.41 1.18 -10.40
C ALA A 135 -1.52 0.17 -10.71
N GLN A 136 -1.31 -0.69 -11.72
CA GLN A 136 -2.29 -1.71 -12.09
C GLN A 136 -2.47 -2.75 -10.97
N ALA A 137 -1.38 -3.23 -10.37
CA ALA A 137 -1.43 -4.17 -9.24
C ALA A 137 -2.14 -3.55 -8.04
N PHE A 138 -1.83 -2.29 -7.74
CA PHE A 138 -2.47 -1.55 -6.67
C PHE A 138 -3.99 -1.44 -6.89
N ILE A 139 -4.42 -0.99 -8.08
CA ILE A 139 -5.84 -0.88 -8.42
C ILE A 139 -6.55 -2.22 -8.29
N ASN A 140 -5.97 -3.29 -8.83
CA ASN A 140 -6.56 -4.63 -8.72
C ASN A 140 -6.74 -5.03 -7.26
N HIS A 141 -5.72 -4.81 -6.43
CA HIS A 141 -5.75 -5.19 -5.02
C HIS A 141 -6.71 -4.31 -4.20
N GLU A 142 -6.78 -3.00 -4.48
CA GLU A 142 -7.74 -2.09 -3.86
C GLU A 142 -9.19 -2.42 -4.23
N VAL A 143 -9.44 -2.73 -5.50
CA VAL A 143 -10.78 -3.07 -6.02
C VAL A 143 -11.24 -4.43 -5.54
N ILE A 144 -10.34 -5.42 -5.42
CA ILE A 144 -10.72 -6.79 -5.02
C ILE A 144 -10.85 -6.89 -3.51
N LEU A 145 -9.87 -6.41 -2.74
CA LEU A 145 -9.80 -6.68 -1.31
C LEU A 145 -10.39 -5.56 -0.47
N GLY A 146 -10.46 -4.32 -0.98
CA GLY A 146 -11.00 -3.18 -0.26
C GLY A 146 -10.34 -2.90 1.10
N GLY A 147 -10.97 -2.06 1.91
CA GLY A 147 -10.41 -1.65 3.20
C GLY A 147 -9.27 -0.63 3.10
N GLN A 148 -9.09 0.13 4.16
CA GLN A 148 -8.04 1.12 4.28
C GLN A 148 -6.72 0.41 4.57
N VAL A 149 -5.79 0.45 3.62
CA VAL A 149 -4.45 -0.08 3.82
C VAL A 149 -3.65 0.88 4.71
N LYS A 150 -3.07 0.33 5.78
CA LYS A 150 -2.09 1.01 6.61
C LYS A 150 -0.76 0.28 6.56
N ILE A 151 0.30 1.04 6.34
CA ILE A 151 1.68 0.56 6.35
C ILE A 151 2.29 0.93 7.71
N HIS A 152 2.60 -0.08 8.51
CA HIS A 152 3.23 0.08 9.83
C HIS A 152 4.76 0.14 9.68
N GLN A 153 5.35 1.27 10.09
CA GLN A 153 6.80 1.56 9.99
C GLN A 153 7.38 2.06 11.33
N LEU A 154 8.68 2.39 11.34
CA LEU A 154 9.46 2.81 12.50
C LEU A 154 8.79 3.83 13.45
N PRO A 155 8.07 4.87 12.97
CA PRO A 155 7.39 5.81 13.87
C PRO A 155 6.32 5.15 14.74
N GLU A 156 5.68 4.09 14.24
CA GLU A 156 4.61 3.34 14.91
C GLU A 156 5.16 2.10 15.63
N LEU A 157 6.28 1.55 15.16
CA LEU A 157 6.91 0.32 15.65
C LEU A 157 8.20 0.62 16.43
N LYS A 158 8.17 1.58 17.37
CA LYS A 158 9.38 2.05 18.08
C LYS A 158 9.95 1.03 19.08
N GLN A 159 9.10 0.15 19.61
CA GLN A 159 9.46 -0.87 20.58
C GLN A 159 9.11 -2.24 20.02
N PHE A 160 9.99 -3.21 20.23
CA PHE A 160 9.75 -4.58 19.83
C PHE A 160 8.74 -5.21 20.79
N ASP A 161 7.53 -5.42 20.29
CA ASP A 161 6.40 -5.94 21.05
C ASP A 161 5.60 -6.92 20.18
N THR A 162 5.91 -8.22 20.34
CA THR A 162 5.25 -9.30 19.61
C THR A 162 3.79 -9.46 20.01
N SER A 163 3.37 -8.97 21.19
CA SER A 163 1.96 -9.04 21.63
C SER A 163 1.01 -8.23 20.74
N THR A 164 1.54 -7.26 20.00
CA THR A 164 0.77 -6.51 18.99
C THR A 164 0.39 -7.36 17.78
N GLY A 165 1.09 -8.46 17.54
CA GLY A 165 0.95 -9.29 16.34
C GLY A 165 1.40 -8.59 15.05
N LEU A 166 1.92 -7.36 15.12
CA LEU A 166 2.25 -6.53 13.95
C LEU A 166 3.71 -6.66 13.50
N MET A 167 4.59 -7.21 14.33
CA MET A 167 6.02 -7.28 14.03
C MET A 167 6.63 -8.61 14.47
N PHE A 168 7.69 -8.99 13.79
CA PHE A 168 8.45 -10.21 14.03
C PHE A 168 9.94 -9.90 13.85
N SER A 169 10.79 -10.70 14.46
CA SER A 169 12.23 -10.43 14.47
C SER A 169 12.93 -10.88 13.18
N MET A 170 13.76 -10.00 12.62
CA MET A 170 14.68 -10.43 11.57
C MET A 170 15.67 -11.43 12.17
N LYS A 171 15.76 -12.62 11.58
CA LYS A 171 16.85 -13.55 11.88
C LYS A 171 18.15 -13.01 11.30
N LEU A 172 18.85 -12.18 12.05
CA LEU A 172 20.24 -11.83 11.74
C LEU A 172 21.06 -13.12 11.78
N HIS A 173 21.53 -13.53 10.60
CA HIS A 173 22.47 -14.64 10.36
C HIS A 173 22.80 -15.51 11.59
N CYS A 174 21.89 -16.43 11.92
CA CYS A 174 22.24 -17.60 12.73
C CYS A 174 23.07 -18.57 11.88
N ASN A 175 24.16 -18.08 11.28
CA ASN A 175 25.24 -18.98 10.91
C ASN A 175 25.75 -19.48 12.26
N LYS A 176 25.50 -20.77 12.54
CA LYS A 176 26.04 -21.50 13.68
C LYS A 176 27.57 -21.42 13.63
N GLN A 177 28.14 -20.30 14.04
CA GLN A 177 29.55 -20.17 14.32
C GLN A 177 29.62 -20.37 15.83
N GLU A 178 30.16 -21.52 16.23
CA GLU A 178 30.09 -22.08 17.59
C GLU A 178 30.71 -21.18 18.68
N ASP A 179 31.32 -20.05 18.32
CA ASP A 179 32.08 -19.17 19.22
C ASP A 179 31.46 -17.78 19.48
N HIS A 180 30.29 -17.46 18.91
CA HIS A 180 29.66 -16.15 19.17
C HIS A 180 28.65 -16.21 20.31
N PRO A 181 28.67 -15.22 21.25
CA PRO A 181 27.69 -15.17 22.32
C PRO A 181 26.28 -15.03 21.74
N LEU A 182 25.35 -15.84 22.26
CA LEU A 182 23.95 -15.78 21.84
C LEU A 182 23.37 -14.40 22.22
N TYR A 183 22.78 -13.72 21.24
CA TYR A 183 22.07 -12.46 21.44
C TYR A 183 20.58 -12.69 21.23
N VAL A 184 19.77 -12.28 22.20
CA VAL A 184 18.31 -12.41 22.15
C VAL A 184 17.64 -11.04 22.13
N PRO A 185 16.44 -10.91 21.52
CA PRO A 185 15.69 -9.66 21.57
C PRO A 185 15.49 -9.20 23.02
N LYS A 186 15.83 -7.94 23.30
CA LYS A 186 15.54 -7.34 24.60
C LYS A 186 14.02 -7.18 24.75
N PRO A 187 13.39 -7.61 25.85
CA PRO A 187 11.95 -7.38 26.05
C PRO A 187 11.61 -5.89 25.97
N ARG A 188 10.68 -5.53 25.09
CA ARG A 188 10.32 -4.12 24.78
C ARG A 188 11.51 -3.26 24.34
N GLY A 189 12.53 -3.91 23.77
CA GLY A 189 13.74 -3.28 23.24
C GLY A 189 13.40 -2.29 22.14
N ARG A 190 14.26 -1.30 21.94
CA ARG A 190 14.07 -0.33 20.87
C ARG A 190 14.19 -1.02 19.50
N VAL A 191 13.26 -0.74 18.60
CA VAL A 191 13.43 -1.08 17.18
C VAL A 191 14.41 -0.11 16.54
N ILE A 192 15.44 -0.67 15.91
CA ILE A 192 16.53 0.05 15.25
C ILE A 192 16.17 0.30 13.79
N LEU A 193 15.69 -0.74 13.11
CA LEU A 193 15.35 -0.70 11.69
C LEU A 193 14.10 -1.55 11.42
N VAL A 194 13.19 -1.05 10.58
CA VAL A 194 12.14 -1.86 9.96
C VAL A 194 12.66 -2.26 8.58
N VAL A 195 12.97 -3.55 8.43
CA VAL A 195 13.56 -4.13 7.22
C VAL A 195 12.48 -4.33 6.16
N ARG A 196 11.32 -4.79 6.60
CA ARG A 196 10.11 -4.90 5.79
C ARG A 196 8.93 -4.29 6.56
N PRO A 197 8.16 -3.37 5.96
CA PRO A 197 7.02 -2.79 6.65
C PRO A 197 5.91 -3.83 6.86
N GLY A 198 5.14 -3.65 7.93
CA GLY A 198 3.91 -4.41 8.17
C GLY A 198 2.76 -3.80 7.39
N VAL A 199 1.85 -4.63 6.88
CA VAL A 199 0.71 -4.17 6.09
C VAL A 199 -0.56 -4.75 6.70
N CYS A 200 -1.50 -3.87 7.04
CA CYS A 200 -2.82 -4.24 7.53
C CYS A 200 -3.90 -3.52 6.73
N ARG A 201 -5.00 -4.21 6.45
CA ARG A 201 -6.22 -3.63 5.90
C ARG A 201 -7.22 -3.45 7.02
N TYR A 202 -7.77 -2.25 7.16
CA TYR A 202 -8.82 -1.92 8.12
C TYR A 202 -10.13 -1.63 7.41
N ASP A 203 -11.24 -1.69 8.12
CA ASP A 203 -12.59 -1.38 7.62
C ASP A 203 -12.93 -2.04 6.27
N THR A 204 -12.53 -3.31 6.09
CA THR A 204 -12.80 -4.05 4.87
C THR A 204 -14.30 -4.14 4.64
N PRO A 205 -14.79 -3.63 3.50
CA PRO A 205 -16.21 -3.62 3.21
C PRO A 205 -16.68 -5.04 2.86
N ILE A 206 -17.22 -5.76 3.84
CA ILE A 206 -17.82 -7.08 3.61
C ILE A 206 -19.15 -6.95 2.86
N ARG A 207 -19.91 -5.88 3.12
CA ARG A 207 -21.18 -5.53 2.46
C ARG A 207 -21.36 -4.03 2.34
N PHE A 208 -22.09 -3.58 1.31
CA PHE A 208 -22.56 -2.19 1.24
C PHE A 208 -23.58 -1.97 2.33
N ILE A 209 -23.42 -0.91 3.12
CA ILE A 209 -24.33 -0.56 4.21
C ILE A 209 -25.19 0.60 3.73
N PRO A 210 -26.41 0.34 3.21
CA PRO A 210 -27.29 1.41 2.76
C PRO A 210 -27.61 2.34 3.93
N PHE A 211 -27.56 3.64 3.67
CA PHE A 211 -28.08 4.61 4.62
C PHE A 211 -29.57 4.35 4.82
N SER A 212 -29.96 4.03 6.05
CA SER A 212 -31.35 3.76 6.42
C SER A 212 -31.73 4.62 7.61
N HIS A 213 -32.94 5.18 7.59
CA HIS A 213 -33.54 5.84 8.74
C HIS A 213 -33.99 4.85 9.83
N GLN A 214 -33.93 3.54 9.55
CA GLN A 214 -34.20 2.49 10.52
C GLN A 214 -32.91 2.10 11.23
N THR A 215 -32.96 1.96 12.55
CA THR A 215 -31.86 1.47 13.37
C THR A 215 -31.47 0.06 12.91
N LEU A 216 -30.35 -0.07 12.20
CA LEU A 216 -29.77 -1.38 11.90
C LEU A 216 -29.47 -2.08 13.23
N ARG A 217 -29.98 -3.29 13.43
CA ARG A 217 -29.69 -4.05 14.65
C ARG A 217 -28.21 -4.46 14.59
N LEU A 218 -27.40 -4.06 15.58
CA LEU A 218 -25.96 -4.38 15.66
C LEU A 218 -25.65 -5.87 15.35
N LYS A 219 -26.54 -6.78 15.75
CA LYS A 219 -26.45 -8.23 15.50
C LYS A 219 -26.40 -8.64 14.01
N GLU A 220 -26.76 -7.77 13.08
CA GLU A 220 -26.71 -8.07 11.63
C GLU A 220 -25.35 -7.76 11.01
N VAL A 221 -24.44 -7.09 11.75
CA VAL A 221 -23.11 -6.66 11.30
C VAL A 221 -21.99 -7.40 12.03
N GLU A 222 -22.26 -7.98 13.20
CA GLU A 222 -21.32 -8.78 13.98
C GLU A 222 -21.15 -10.18 13.38
N GLY A 223 -20.04 -10.44 12.69
CA GLY A 223 -19.73 -11.80 12.26
C GLY A 223 -18.37 -11.98 11.60
N GLU A 224 -17.85 -10.97 10.92
CA GLU A 224 -16.60 -11.09 10.16
C GLU A 224 -15.61 -9.97 10.51
N PRO A 225 -14.31 -10.29 10.66
CA PRO A 225 -13.30 -9.29 10.98
C PRO A 225 -13.25 -8.22 9.89
N THR A 226 -13.36 -6.95 10.29
CA THR A 226 -13.23 -5.80 9.39
C THR A 226 -11.76 -5.44 9.16
N SER A 227 -10.81 -6.18 9.74
CA SER A 227 -9.39 -5.92 9.61
C SER A 227 -8.61 -7.19 9.34
N TRP A 228 -7.65 -7.12 8.42
CA TRP A 228 -6.87 -8.24 7.93
C TRP A 228 -5.39 -7.86 7.91
N LEU A 229 -4.59 -8.57 8.69
CA LEU A 229 -3.14 -8.48 8.62
C LEU A 229 -2.67 -9.17 7.34
N VAL A 230 -2.11 -8.40 6.42
CA VAL A 230 -1.58 -8.91 5.15
C VAL A 230 -0.17 -9.46 5.36
N CYS A 231 0.66 -8.73 6.10
CA CYS A 231 1.99 -9.20 6.48
C CYS A 231 2.52 -8.47 7.73
N LYS A 232 3.32 -9.18 8.53
CA LYS A 232 3.96 -8.58 9.72
C LYS A 232 5.15 -7.71 9.31
N ALA A 233 5.50 -6.73 10.12
CA ALA A 233 6.71 -5.94 9.94
C ALA A 233 7.92 -6.77 10.37
N GLU A 234 8.92 -6.88 9.50
CA GLU A 234 10.21 -7.47 9.85
C GLU A 234 11.09 -6.40 10.47
N VAL A 235 11.52 -6.61 11.71
CA VAL A 235 12.25 -5.58 12.47
C VAL A 235 13.58 -6.09 13.01
N LEU A 236 14.56 -5.19 12.98
CA LEU A 236 15.81 -5.27 13.71
C LEU A 236 15.67 -4.47 15.01
N MET A 237 15.96 -5.10 16.13
CA MET A 237 15.81 -4.51 17.47
C MET A 237 17.10 -4.57 18.27
N GLU A 238 17.10 -3.84 19.37
CA GLU A 238 18.12 -3.97 20.42
C GLU A 238 18.11 -5.39 20.99
N THR A 239 19.29 -6.01 21.03
CA THR A 239 19.50 -7.34 21.60
C THR A 239 20.36 -7.27 22.85
N VAL A 240 20.23 -8.28 23.71
CA VAL A 240 21.06 -8.46 24.91
C VAL A 240 21.73 -9.82 24.86
N LYS A 241 22.92 -9.92 25.45
CA LYS A 241 23.64 -11.19 25.57
C LYS A 241 22.84 -12.13 26.48
N ALA A 242 22.57 -13.34 26.01
CA ALA A 242 21.90 -14.37 26.78
C ALA A 242 22.73 -14.74 28.03
N SER A 243 22.05 -14.84 29.17
CA SER A 243 22.69 -15.19 30.46
C SER A 243 22.96 -16.68 30.62
N SER A 244 22.25 -17.54 29.88
CA SER A 244 22.37 -18.99 29.92
C SER A 244 22.00 -19.62 28.57
N SER A 245 22.41 -20.87 28.31
CA SER A 245 21.99 -21.62 27.11
C SER A 245 20.51 -22.02 27.14
N SER A 246 19.84 -21.89 28.30
CA SER A 246 18.38 -22.04 28.44
C SER A 246 17.60 -20.76 28.13
N ASP A 247 18.29 -19.63 27.92
CA ASP A 247 17.70 -18.40 27.36
C ASP A 247 17.73 -18.44 25.82
N GLU A 248 17.86 -19.63 25.22
CA GLU A 248 17.75 -19.80 23.78
C GLU A 248 16.40 -19.21 23.35
N TYR A 249 16.44 -18.19 22.49
CA TYR A 249 15.23 -17.56 21.98
C TYR A 249 14.42 -18.66 21.28
N GLU A 250 13.39 -19.15 21.95
CA GLU A 250 12.34 -19.91 21.29
C GLU A 250 11.59 -18.88 20.45
N PRO A 251 11.72 -18.90 19.10
CA PRO A 251 10.90 -18.05 18.28
C PRO A 251 9.45 -18.37 18.63
N ASP A 252 8.69 -17.33 19.00
CA ASP A 252 7.25 -17.44 19.18
C ASP A 252 6.71 -18.21 17.94
N PRO A 253 5.88 -19.25 18.10
CA PRO A 253 5.28 -19.91 16.94
C PRO A 253 4.57 -18.92 16.00
N GLU A 254 4.15 -17.76 16.51
CA GLU A 254 3.63 -16.61 15.78
C GLU A 254 4.71 -15.64 15.24
N ASP A 255 5.99 -15.76 15.61
CA ASP A 255 7.17 -15.04 15.05
C ASP A 255 7.57 -15.61 13.67
N LYS A 256 6.56 -15.76 12.83
CA LYS A 256 6.66 -16.10 11.42
C LYS A 256 5.82 -15.10 10.65
N ASP A 257 6.28 -14.78 9.45
CA ASP A 257 5.47 -13.99 8.54
C ASP A 257 4.16 -14.72 8.23
N VAL A 258 3.11 -13.97 7.97
CA VAL A 258 1.86 -14.53 7.46
C VAL A 258 2.11 -14.80 5.98
N SER A 259 2.60 -15.99 5.64
CA SER A 259 2.74 -16.43 4.25
C SER A 259 1.38 -16.90 3.74
N PHE A 260 0.81 -16.18 2.77
CA PHE A 260 -0.28 -16.68 1.93
C PHE A 260 0.28 -17.48 0.75
#